data_AF-A0A645G3Y6-F1
#
_entry.id   AF-A0A645G3Y6-F1
#
_cell.length_a   1.000
_cell.length_b   1.000
_cell.length_c   1.000
_cell.angle_alpha   90.00
_cell.angle_beta   90.00
_cell.angle_gamma   90.00
#
_symmetry.space_group_name_H-M   'P 1'
#
loop_
_entity.id
_entity.type
_entity.pdbx_description
1 polymer ?
#
loop_
_entity_poly.entity_id
_entity_poly.type
_entity_poly.pdbx_seq_one_letter_code
_entity_poly.pdbx_strand_id
1 'polypeptide(L)' 'MLPKIQAAVKFAKSKAGRRAIITSLDKAVDALTGSAGTVIVK' A
#
# COMPACT_ATOMS: atom_id res chain seq x y z
N MET A 1 13.31 -4.09 0.89
CA MET A 1 12.11 -3.24 1.08
C MET A 1 12.06 -2.01 0.18
N LEU A 2 13.17 -1.27 0.01
CA LEU A 2 13.26 -0.05 -0.79
C LEU A 2 12.51 -0.04 -2.15
N PRO A 3 12.68 -1.01 -3.07
CA PRO A 3 11.97 -0.96 -4.36
C PRO A 3 10.45 -1.06 -4.23
N LYS A 4 9.93 -1.74 -3.20
CA LYS A 4 8.49 -1.83 -2.92
C LYS A 4 7.94 -0.45 -2.51
N ILE A 5 8.67 0.28 -1.68
CA ILE A 5 8.31 1.63 -1.23
C ILE A 5 8.31 2.60 -2.41
N GLN A 6 9.36 2.59 -3.24
CA GLN A 6 9.45 3.47 -4.41
C GLN A 6 8.30 3.24 -5.39
N ALA A 7 7.96 1.98 -5.68
CA ALA A 7 6.83 1.65 -6.56
C ALA A 7 5.49 2.09 -5.96
N ALA A 8 5.26 1.82 -4.67
CA ALA A 8 4.02 2.21 -3.97
C ALA A 8 3.83 3.72 -3.90
N VAL A 9 4.90 4.48 -3.62
CA VAL A 9 4.88 5.96 -3.64
C VAL A 9 4.59 6.47 -5.06
N LYS A 10 5.21 5.89 -6.10
CA LYS A 10 4.94 6.26 -7.49
C LYS A 10 3.47 6.02 -7.84
N PHE A 11 2.88 4.90 -7.40
CA PHE A 11 1.46 4.59 -7.61
C PHE A 11 0.54 5.55 -6.85
N ALA A 12 0.75 5.76 -5.56
CA ALA A 12 -0.09 6.65 -4.76
C ALA A 12 -0.07 8.09 -5.31
N LYS A 13 1.08 8.57 -5.81
CA LYS A 13 1.21 9.90 -6.41
C LYS A 13 0.55 10.05 -7.79
N SER A 14 0.30 8.95 -8.49
CA SER A 14 -0.13 8.98 -9.90
C SER A 14 -1.55 9.50 -10.14
N LYS A 15 -2.45 9.46 -9.13
CA LYS A 15 -3.78 10.07 -9.19
C LYS A 15 -4.32 10.28 -7.76
N ALA A 16 -5.07 11.35 -7.54
CA ALA A 16 -5.77 11.57 -6.27
C ALA A 16 -6.68 10.37 -5.91
N GLY A 17 -6.72 10.04 -4.62
CA GLY A 17 -7.51 8.91 -4.10
C GLY A 17 -6.89 7.52 -4.28
N ARG A 18 -5.70 7.40 -4.91
CA ARG A 18 -4.99 6.10 -4.98
C ARG A 18 -4.29 5.79 -3.67
N ARG A 19 -4.41 4.52 -3.25
CA ARG A 19 -3.79 3.95 -2.07
C ARG A 19 -3.03 2.69 -2.45
N ALA A 20 -1.79 2.55 -1.99
CA ALA A 20 -1.02 1.31 -2.08
C ALA A 20 -0.91 0.68 -0.69
N ILE A 21 -0.91 -0.65 -0.63
CA ILE A 21 -0.78 -1.40 0.62
C ILE A 21 0.32 -2.43 0.45
N ILE A 22 1.26 -2.46 1.39
CA ILE A 22 2.29 -3.49 1.46
C ILE A 22 2.00 -4.35 2.68
N THR A 23 1.68 -5.62 2.46
CA THR A 23 1.29 -6.57 3.50
C THR A 23 1.79 -7.98 3.18
N SER A 24 1.74 -8.86 4.17
CA SER A 24 1.95 -10.30 3.98
C SER A 24 0.70 -10.94 3.38
N LEU A 25 0.87 -12.01 2.59
CA LEU A 25 -0.23 -12.63 1.83
C LEU A 25 -1.36 -13.15 2.72
N ASP A 26 -1.02 -13.72 3.86
CA ASP A 26 -1.94 -14.22 4.89
C ASP A 26 -2.86 -13.12 5.47
N LYS A 27 -2.39 -11.86 5.47
CA LYS A 27 -3.12 -10.69 6.00
C LYS A 27 -3.72 -9.81 4.89
N ALA A 28 -3.86 -10.32 3.67
CA ALA A 28 -4.31 -9.51 2.54
C ALA A 28 -5.72 -8.94 2.76
N VAL A 29 -6.64 -9.74 3.32
CA VAL A 29 -8.04 -9.32 3.58
C VAL A 29 -8.08 -8.24 4.68
N ASP A 30 -7.41 -8.48 5.81
CA ASP A 30 -7.31 -7.51 6.92
C ASP A 30 -6.63 -6.20 6.50
N ALA A 31 -5.70 -6.28 5.56
CA ALA A 31 -5.01 -5.10 5.05
C ALA A 31 -5.94 -4.24 4.19
N LEU A 32 -6.89 -4.84 3.46
CA LEU A 32 -7.89 -4.09 2.69
C LEU A 32 -8.82 -3.29 3.61
N THR A 33 -9.20 -3.86 4.75
CA THR A 33 -10.01 -3.20 5.80
C THR A 33 -9.22 -2.20 6.64
N GLY A 34 -7.89 -2.16 6.50
CA GLY A 34 -7.00 -1.22 7.22
C GLY A 34 -6.55 -1.71 8.59
N SER A 35 -6.80 -2.98 8.93
CA SER A 35 -6.41 -3.61 10.19
C SER A 35 -5.01 -4.24 10.14
N ALA A 36 -4.37 -4.27 8.96
CA ALA A 36 -3.02 -4.80 8.76
C ALA A 36 -2.23 -4.09 7.65
N GLY A 37 -0.92 -4.33 7.62
CA GLY A 37 -0.02 -3.85 6.56
C GLY A 37 0.40 -2.38 6.68
N THR A 38 1.22 -1.93 5.73
CA THR A 38 1.63 -0.53 5.61
C THR A 38 0.86 0.14 4.48
N VAL A 39 0.12 1.19 4.83
CA VAL A 39 -0.69 1.97 3.90
C VAL A 39 0.11 3.19 3.41
N ILE A 40 0.18 3.37 2.10
CA ILE A 40 0.82 4.51 1.45
C ILE A 40 -0.24 5.29 0.67
N VAL A 41 -0.42 6.55 1.04
CA VAL A 41 -1.36 7.52 0.44
C VAL A 41 -0.60 8.78 0.00
N LYS A 42 -1.20 9.58 -0.90
CA LYS A 42 -0.68 10.89 -1.31
C LYS A 42 -1.16 11.98 -0.36
#